data_AF-A0A2R3WJ46-F1
#
_entry.id   AF-A0A2R3WJ46-F1
#
_cell.length_a   1.000
_cell.length_b   1.000
_cell.length_c   1.000
_cell.angle_alpha   90.00
_cell.angle_beta   90.00
_cell.angle_gamma   90.00
#
_symmetry.space_group_name_H-M   'P 1'
#
loop_
_entity.id
_entity.type
_entity.pdbx_description
1 polymer ?
#
loop_
_entity_poly.entity_id
_entity_poly.type
_entity_poly.pdbx_seq_one_letter_code
_entity_poly.pdbx_strand_id
1 'polypeptide(L)'
;ESTTQYGKLNSLKCVVTGRKAYLRFRATTGDAMGMNMITKGVDKALSLLQKHFPSMKVLALSGNYCTDKKPSAVNWIDGRGKSVVAEAMVQADIVENTLKCTVDGLVSLNVDKNLVGSAMAGSIGGFNAQAANVVAAIFIATGQDPAQVVESSTCITTMSKVGKDLLITVTMPSIEVGTVG
;
A
#
# COMPACT_ATOMS: atom_id res chain seq x y z
N GLU A 1 -21.46 -7.34 -3.31
CA GLU A 1 -22.24 -6.20 -3.84
C GLU A 1 -23.58 -6.08 -3.15
N SER A 2 -24.43 -7.12 -3.11
CA SER A 2 -25.73 -7.09 -2.39
C SER A 2 -25.70 -6.73 -0.89
N THR A 3 -24.52 -6.58 -0.29
CA THR A 3 -24.32 -6.25 1.13
C THR A 3 -24.11 -4.76 1.41
N THR A 4 -23.94 -3.93 0.37
CA THR A 4 -23.57 -2.50 0.47
C THR A 4 -23.96 -1.75 -0.80
N GLN A 5 -24.19 -0.44 -0.69
CA GLN A 5 -24.51 0.45 -1.81
C GLN A 5 -23.25 0.99 -2.50
N TYR A 6 -22.12 1.01 -1.80
CA TYR A 6 -20.87 1.63 -2.24
C TYR A 6 -19.84 0.61 -2.74
N GLY A 7 -19.94 -0.62 -2.26
CA GLY A 7 -18.94 -1.65 -2.49
C GLY A 7 -19.14 -2.39 -3.80
N LYS A 8 -18.16 -2.32 -4.70
CA LYS A 8 -18.17 -3.03 -5.99
C LYS A 8 -16.98 -3.96 -6.08
N LEU A 9 -17.22 -5.25 -6.36
CA LEU A 9 -16.16 -6.23 -6.49
C LEU A 9 -15.40 -5.98 -7.80
N ASN A 10 -14.10 -5.72 -7.72
CA ASN A 10 -13.27 -5.49 -8.90
C ASN A 10 -12.59 -6.77 -9.38
N SER A 11 -12.01 -7.53 -8.46
CA SER A 11 -11.29 -8.74 -8.80
C SER A 11 -11.19 -9.72 -7.63
N LEU A 12 -10.88 -10.96 -7.97
CA LEU A 12 -10.64 -12.04 -7.02
C LEU A 12 -9.35 -12.75 -7.44
N LYS A 13 -8.38 -12.85 -6.53
CA LYS A 13 -7.18 -13.67 -6.70
C LYS A 13 -7.27 -14.89 -5.79
N CYS A 14 -7.09 -16.07 -6.35
CA CYS A 14 -7.10 -17.32 -5.60
C CYS A 14 -5.69 -17.92 -5.62
N VAL A 15 -5.15 -18.24 -4.45
CA VAL A 15 -3.91 -19.01 -4.31
C VAL A 15 -4.18 -20.26 -3.51
N VAL A 16 -3.72 -21.40 -4.03
CA VAL A 16 -3.97 -22.71 -3.43
C VAL A 16 -2.68 -23.26 -2.84
N THR A 17 -2.77 -23.88 -1.67
CA THR A 17 -1.69 -24.68 -1.07
C THR A 17 -2.27 -25.96 -0.49
N GLY A 18 -1.91 -27.09 -1.11
CA GLY A 18 -2.53 -28.38 -0.84
C GLY A 18 -4.05 -28.32 -1.00
N ARG A 19 -4.78 -28.58 0.09
CA ARG A 19 -6.25 -28.56 0.14
C ARG A 19 -6.85 -27.23 0.60
N LYS A 20 -6.04 -26.17 0.74
CA LYS A 20 -6.47 -24.85 1.21
C LYS A 20 -6.47 -23.87 0.04
N ALA A 21 -7.46 -22.97 0.01
CA ALA A 21 -7.53 -21.85 -0.91
C ALA A 21 -7.56 -20.53 -0.14
N TYR A 22 -6.76 -19.57 -0.60
CA TYR A 22 -6.66 -18.22 -0.07
C TYR A 22 -7.25 -17.27 -1.11
N LEU A 23 -8.38 -16.67 -0.77
CA LEU A 23 -9.15 -15.82 -1.68
C LEU A 23 -8.93 -14.35 -1.29
N ARG A 24 -8.31 -13.59 -2.19
CA ARG A 24 -8.10 -12.14 -2.03
C ARG A 24 -9.13 -11.39 -2.86
N PHE A 25 -10.19 -10.96 -2.18
CA PHE A 25 -11.23 -10.11 -2.77
C PHE A 25 -10.76 -8.66 -2.80
N ARG A 26 -10.83 -8.03 -3.97
CA ARG A 26 -10.56 -6.60 -4.15
C ARG A 26 -11.83 -5.90 -4.58
N ALA A 27 -12.20 -4.85 -3.87
CA ALA A 27 -13.40 -4.08 -4.13
C ALA A 27 -13.19 -2.59 -3.83
N THR A 28 -13.93 -1.73 -4.51
CA THR A 28 -14.03 -0.31 -4.15
C THR A 28 -14.93 -0.15 -2.94
N THR A 29 -14.76 0.93 -2.19
CA THR A 29 -15.42 1.14 -0.88
C THR A 29 -16.00 2.55 -0.72
N GLY A 30 -16.09 3.30 -1.82
CA GLY A 30 -16.36 4.74 -1.77
C GLY A 30 -15.25 5.49 -1.03
N ASP A 31 -15.65 6.40 -0.15
CA ASP A 31 -14.76 7.22 0.67
C ASP A 31 -14.40 6.58 2.01
N ALA A 32 -14.97 5.43 2.34
CA ALA A 32 -14.56 4.65 3.49
C ALA A 32 -13.27 3.88 3.19
N MET A 33 -12.42 3.68 4.21
CA MET A 33 -11.30 2.73 4.11
C MET A 33 -11.84 1.32 3.81
N GLY A 34 -12.97 0.97 4.46
CA GLY A 34 -13.88 -0.07 3.97
C GLY A 34 -13.64 -1.49 4.48
N MET A 35 -12.75 -1.71 5.45
CA MET A 35 -12.49 -3.05 6.01
C MET A 35 -13.75 -3.80 6.46
N ASN A 36 -14.66 -3.13 7.19
CA ASN A 36 -15.93 -3.73 7.64
C ASN A 36 -16.87 -4.04 6.47
N MET A 37 -16.94 -3.12 5.49
CA MET A 37 -17.74 -3.29 4.28
C MET A 37 -17.27 -4.50 3.46
N ILE A 38 -15.96 -4.64 3.29
CA ILE A 38 -15.35 -5.78 2.59
C ILE A 38 -15.59 -7.07 3.35
N THR A 39 -15.39 -7.10 4.66
CA THR A 39 -15.58 -8.30 5.49
C THR A 39 -17.00 -8.84 5.35
N LYS A 40 -18.02 -7.95 5.43
CA LYS A 40 -19.43 -8.33 5.22
C LYS A 40 -19.69 -8.85 3.81
N GLY A 41 -19.08 -8.25 2.80
CA GLY A 41 -19.17 -8.71 1.41
C GLY A 41 -18.55 -10.09 1.19
N VAL A 42 -17.38 -10.34 1.79
CA VAL A 42 -16.64 -11.61 1.72
C VAL A 42 -17.43 -12.72 2.40
N ASP A 43 -17.97 -12.49 3.59
CA ASP A 43 -18.80 -13.47 4.30
C ASP A 43 -20.00 -13.94 3.46
N LYS A 44 -20.70 -12.99 2.81
CA LYS A 44 -21.79 -13.30 1.89
C LYS A 44 -21.32 -14.08 0.64
N ALA A 45 -20.18 -13.70 0.08
CA ALA A 45 -19.61 -14.37 -1.09
C ALA A 45 -19.17 -15.80 -0.77
N LEU A 46 -18.55 -16.03 0.40
CA LEU A 46 -18.17 -17.36 0.86
C LEU A 46 -19.40 -18.23 1.14
N SER A 47 -20.44 -17.67 1.76
CA SER A 47 -21.73 -18.36 1.95
C SER A 47 -22.36 -18.80 0.62
N LEU A 48 -22.23 -18.00 -0.44
CA LEU A 48 -22.68 -18.37 -1.78
C LEU A 48 -21.81 -19.49 -2.37
N LEU A 49 -20.49 -19.38 -2.24
CA LEU A 49 -19.56 -20.42 -2.69
C LEU A 49 -19.82 -21.77 -2.01
N GLN A 50 -20.18 -21.80 -0.73
CA GLN A 50 -20.54 -23.04 -0.03
C GLN A 50 -21.76 -23.74 -0.61
N LYS A 51 -22.68 -23.01 -1.27
CA LYS A 51 -23.82 -23.64 -1.97
C LYS A 51 -23.38 -24.40 -3.22
N HIS A 52 -22.34 -23.90 -3.89
CA HIS A 52 -21.77 -24.55 -5.08
C HIS A 52 -20.75 -25.63 -4.72
N PHE A 53 -20.06 -25.47 -3.59
CA PHE A 53 -19.08 -26.42 -3.06
C PHE A 53 -19.46 -26.80 -1.62
N PRO A 54 -20.42 -27.73 -1.42
CA PRO A 54 -20.92 -28.06 -0.07
C PRO A 54 -19.86 -28.65 0.88
N SER A 55 -18.78 -29.21 0.33
CA SER A 55 -17.63 -29.71 1.10
C SER A 55 -16.65 -28.61 1.54
N MET A 56 -16.80 -27.39 1.03
CA MET A 56 -15.94 -26.26 1.37
C MET A 56 -16.18 -25.80 2.82
N LYS A 57 -15.10 -25.70 3.58
CA LYS A 57 -15.11 -25.16 4.94
C LYS A 57 -14.42 -23.80 4.97
N VAL A 58 -15.13 -22.78 5.45
CA VAL A 58 -14.54 -21.47 5.73
C VAL A 58 -13.79 -21.57 7.06
N LEU A 59 -12.46 -21.52 7.03
CA LEU A 59 -11.64 -21.57 8.24
C LEU A 59 -11.58 -20.21 8.94
N ALA A 60 -11.45 -19.14 8.16
CA ALA A 60 -11.43 -17.76 8.64
C ALA A 60 -11.81 -16.82 7.49
N LEU A 61 -12.42 -15.68 7.81
CA LEU A 61 -12.65 -14.60 6.83
C LEU A 61 -11.34 -13.88 6.48
N SER A 62 -10.40 -13.81 7.43
CA SER A 62 -9.04 -13.30 7.22
C SER A 62 -8.03 -14.43 7.40
N GLY A 63 -7.45 -14.89 6.29
CA GLY A 63 -6.39 -15.88 6.26
C GLY A 63 -4.99 -15.28 6.13
N ASN A 64 -4.80 -14.03 6.56
CA ASN A 64 -3.59 -13.20 6.36
C ASN A 64 -3.20 -12.92 4.88
N TYR A 65 -4.04 -13.29 3.91
CA TYR A 65 -3.84 -13.02 2.49
C TYR A 65 -4.50 -11.72 2.01
N CYS A 66 -4.94 -10.86 2.95
CA CYS A 66 -5.37 -9.49 2.67
C CYS A 66 -4.21 -8.62 2.16
N THR A 67 -3.02 -8.54 2.76
CA THR A 67 -2.63 -8.70 4.19
C THR A 67 -3.01 -7.42 4.94
N ASP A 68 -3.34 -7.48 6.23
CA ASP A 68 -3.73 -6.28 7.00
C ASP A 68 -2.86 -6.07 8.22
N LYS A 69 -2.35 -4.86 8.47
CA LYS A 69 -1.43 -4.48 9.56
C LYS A 69 -0.18 -5.36 9.69
N LYS A 70 0.26 -6.04 8.63
CA LYS A 70 1.49 -6.86 8.61
C LYS A 70 2.28 -6.62 7.31
N PRO A 71 3.62 -6.59 7.37
CA PRO A 71 4.43 -6.45 6.16
C PRO A 71 4.18 -7.62 5.20
N SER A 72 3.95 -7.30 3.92
CA SER A 72 3.61 -8.31 2.91
C SER A 72 3.96 -7.87 1.51
N ALA A 73 4.69 -8.72 0.78
CA ALA A 73 5.00 -8.52 -0.63
C ALA A 73 3.73 -8.45 -1.49
N VAL A 74 2.63 -9.09 -1.06
CA VAL A 74 1.38 -9.11 -1.83
C VAL A 74 0.73 -7.72 -1.88
N ASN A 75 0.88 -6.92 -0.82
CA ASN A 75 0.39 -5.55 -0.77
C ASN A 75 1.30 -4.61 -1.58
N TRP A 76 2.62 -4.85 -1.56
CA TRP A 76 3.58 -4.12 -2.39
C TRP A 76 3.34 -4.33 -3.89
N ILE A 77 3.13 -5.58 -4.32
CA ILE A 77 3.04 -5.96 -5.74
C ILE A 77 1.65 -5.70 -6.31
N ASP A 78 0.58 -6.17 -5.65
CA ASP A 78 -0.77 -6.07 -6.21
C ASP A 78 -1.52 -4.80 -5.73
N GLY A 79 -0.93 -4.04 -4.79
CA GLY A 79 -1.55 -2.90 -4.11
C GLY A 79 -2.56 -3.31 -3.02
N ARG A 80 -2.96 -2.34 -2.19
CA ARG A 80 -4.08 -2.46 -1.22
C ARG A 80 -4.59 -1.07 -0.83
N GLY A 81 -5.90 -0.83 -0.87
CA GLY A 81 -6.42 0.53 -0.69
C GLY A 81 -6.12 1.39 -1.93
N LYS A 82 -5.39 2.50 -1.77
CA LYS A 82 -5.04 3.44 -2.84
C LYS A 82 -3.58 3.25 -3.25
N SER A 83 -3.33 3.20 -4.56
CA SER A 83 -1.98 3.21 -5.13
C SER A 83 -1.73 4.59 -5.75
N VAL A 84 -0.70 5.29 -5.27
CA VAL A 84 -0.47 6.71 -5.59
C VAL A 84 0.98 6.92 -6.02
N VAL A 85 1.16 7.81 -7.00
CA VAL A 85 2.45 8.34 -7.42
C VAL A 85 2.40 9.86 -7.33
N ALA A 86 3.45 10.48 -6.79
CA ALA A 86 3.63 11.92 -6.80
C ALA A 86 5.04 12.27 -7.24
N GLU A 87 5.18 13.32 -8.05
CA GLU A 87 6.45 13.80 -8.58
C GLU A 87 6.58 15.31 -8.44
N ALA A 88 7.82 15.78 -8.33
CA ALA A 88 8.15 17.21 -8.31
C ALA A 88 9.52 17.46 -8.96
N MET A 89 9.62 18.57 -9.67
CA MET A 89 10.89 19.13 -10.13
C MET A 89 11.32 20.24 -9.17
N VAL A 90 12.52 20.10 -8.61
CA VAL A 90 13.10 21.05 -7.66
C VAL A 90 14.33 21.69 -8.31
N GLN A 91 14.31 23.01 -8.42
CA GLN A 91 15.37 23.76 -9.09
C GLN A 91 16.69 23.65 -8.31
N ALA A 92 17.81 23.61 -9.04
CA ALA A 92 19.15 23.42 -8.46
C ALA A 92 19.50 24.47 -7.39
N ASP A 93 19.14 25.73 -7.62
CA ASP A 93 19.34 26.83 -6.68
C ASP A 93 18.50 26.66 -5.40
N ILE A 94 17.29 26.10 -5.50
CA ILE A 94 16.48 25.74 -4.33
C ILE A 94 17.15 24.60 -3.54
N VAL A 95 17.68 23.58 -4.24
CA VAL A 95 18.41 22.48 -3.60
C VAL A 95 19.63 23.01 -2.84
N GLU A 96 20.45 23.85 -3.47
CA GLU A 96 21.65 24.42 -2.86
C GLU A 96 21.31 25.41 -1.73
N ASN A 97 20.41 26.36 -1.98
CA ASN A 97 20.13 27.44 -1.05
C ASN A 97 19.18 27.04 0.08
N THR A 98 18.31 26.05 -0.10
CA THR A 98 17.33 25.63 0.92
C THR A 98 17.72 24.30 1.55
N LEU A 99 17.99 23.27 0.73
CA LEU A 99 18.33 21.93 1.23
C LEU A 99 19.80 21.79 1.63
N LYS A 100 20.64 22.79 1.30
CA LYS A 100 22.06 22.89 1.68
C LYS A 100 22.88 21.69 1.20
N CYS A 101 22.57 21.20 0.00
CA CYS A 101 23.25 20.08 -0.64
C CYS A 101 23.26 20.28 -2.17
N THR A 102 23.78 19.31 -2.92
CA THR A 102 23.79 19.34 -4.39
C THR A 102 22.83 18.30 -4.96
N VAL A 103 22.33 18.56 -6.16
CA VAL A 103 21.46 17.60 -6.89
C VAL A 103 22.17 16.26 -7.08
N ASP A 104 23.42 16.28 -7.51
CA ASP A 104 24.21 15.05 -7.71
C ASP A 104 24.40 14.29 -6.39
N GLY A 105 24.63 15.00 -5.28
CA GLY A 105 24.74 14.41 -3.95
C GLY A 105 23.44 13.72 -3.49
N LEU A 106 22.29 14.35 -3.73
CA LEU A 106 20.99 13.75 -3.41
C LEU A 106 20.67 12.51 -4.26
N VAL A 107 20.95 12.56 -5.57
CA VAL A 107 20.75 11.41 -6.46
C VAL A 107 21.63 10.24 -6.02
N SER A 108 22.93 10.48 -5.77
CA SER A 108 23.86 9.47 -5.28
C SER A 108 23.39 8.87 -3.95
N LEU A 109 23.03 9.73 -2.99
CA LEU A 109 22.52 9.29 -1.69
C LEU A 109 21.24 8.45 -1.81
N ASN A 110 20.32 8.84 -2.70
CA ASN A 110 19.08 8.08 -2.90
C ASN A 110 19.38 6.66 -3.41
N VAL A 111 20.30 6.53 -4.37
CA VAL A 111 20.71 5.22 -4.89
C VAL A 111 21.34 4.39 -3.79
N ASP A 112 22.35 4.92 -3.10
CA ASP A 112 23.11 4.14 -2.11
C ASP A 112 22.27 3.81 -0.87
N LYS A 113 21.41 4.73 -0.42
CA LYS A 113 20.62 4.57 0.81
C LYS A 113 19.28 3.89 0.58
N ASN A 114 18.44 4.46 -0.29
CA ASN A 114 17.04 4.02 -0.46
C ASN A 114 16.94 2.79 -1.35
N LEU A 115 17.86 2.59 -2.29
CA LEU A 115 17.84 1.44 -3.19
C LEU A 115 18.80 0.36 -2.74
N VAL A 116 20.11 0.59 -2.84
CA VAL A 116 21.15 -0.40 -2.51
C VAL A 116 21.08 -0.77 -1.03
N GLY A 117 21.06 0.20 -0.12
CA GLY A 117 20.97 -0.04 1.32
C GLY A 117 19.74 -0.86 1.71
N SER A 118 18.56 -0.49 1.21
CA SER A 118 17.32 -1.25 1.45
C SER A 118 17.35 -2.65 0.84
N ALA A 119 17.98 -2.83 -0.33
CA ALA A 119 18.18 -4.14 -0.93
C ALA A 119 19.10 -5.02 -0.08
N MET A 120 20.22 -4.47 0.40
CA MET A 120 21.14 -5.18 1.31
C MET A 120 20.48 -5.55 2.64
N ALA A 121 19.52 -4.77 3.11
CA ALA A 121 18.73 -5.06 4.31
C ALA A 121 17.60 -6.08 4.09
N GLY A 122 17.36 -6.55 2.86
CA GLY A 122 16.24 -7.44 2.56
C GLY A 122 14.86 -6.78 2.71
N SER A 123 14.79 -5.46 2.56
CA SER A 123 13.54 -4.70 2.71
C SER A 123 12.56 -5.00 1.57
N ILE A 124 11.28 -5.17 1.91
CA ILE A 124 10.18 -5.32 0.93
C ILE A 124 9.27 -4.10 1.07
N GLY A 125 9.31 -3.21 0.07
CA GLY A 125 8.51 -1.99 0.01
C GLY A 125 9.05 -0.82 0.86
N GLY A 126 10.18 -0.98 1.55
CA GLY A 126 10.84 0.09 2.32
C GLY A 126 12.01 0.72 1.57
N PHE A 127 11.79 1.20 0.35
CA PHE A 127 12.81 1.85 -0.49
C PHE A 127 12.74 3.37 -0.40
N ASN A 128 12.69 3.88 0.84
CA ASN A 128 12.48 5.29 1.16
C ASN A 128 13.24 5.68 2.43
N ALA A 129 13.25 6.97 2.76
CA ALA A 129 13.92 7.45 3.96
C ALA A 129 13.08 7.31 5.23
N GLN A 130 11.86 7.84 5.22
CA GLN A 130 11.01 7.93 6.42
C GLN A 130 9.52 8.12 6.07
N ALA A 131 9.01 7.45 5.04
CA ALA A 131 7.60 7.57 4.65
C ALA A 131 6.65 7.28 5.83
N ALA A 132 7.01 6.34 6.70
CA ALA A 132 6.26 6.00 7.90
C ALA A 132 6.03 7.18 8.86
N ASN A 133 7.01 8.09 9.01
CA ASN A 133 6.86 9.26 9.88
C ASN A 133 5.74 10.19 9.39
N VAL A 134 5.74 10.49 8.08
CA VAL A 134 4.73 11.36 7.46
C VAL A 134 3.35 10.71 7.50
N VAL A 135 3.27 9.42 7.14
CA VAL A 135 2.02 8.66 7.14
C VAL A 135 1.44 8.59 8.56
N ALA A 136 2.25 8.24 9.57
CA ALA A 136 1.78 8.16 10.96
C ALA A 136 1.24 9.51 11.45
N ALA A 137 1.96 10.60 11.21
CA ALA A 137 1.55 11.93 11.63
C ALA A 137 0.20 12.33 11.01
N ILE A 138 0.04 12.14 9.70
CA ILE A 138 -1.22 12.44 8.99
C ILE A 138 -2.32 11.51 9.49
N PHE A 139 -2.07 10.21 9.62
CA PHE A 139 -3.07 9.24 10.04
C PHE A 139 -3.64 9.57 11.42
N ILE A 140 -2.76 9.87 12.37
CA ILE A 140 -3.18 10.28 13.72
C ILE A 140 -3.95 11.60 13.68
N ALA A 141 -3.46 12.59 12.93
CA ALA A 141 -4.10 13.91 12.83
C ALA A 141 -5.47 13.87 12.14
N THR A 142 -5.70 12.91 11.25
CA THR A 142 -6.90 12.80 10.41
C THR A 142 -7.81 11.62 10.80
N GLY A 143 -7.59 11.03 11.98
CA GLY A 143 -8.48 9.98 12.53
C GLY A 143 -8.45 8.65 11.78
N GLN A 144 -7.35 8.34 11.08
CA GLN A 144 -7.15 7.05 10.43
C GLN A 144 -6.73 5.98 11.44
N ASP A 145 -6.65 4.71 11.01
CA ASP A 145 -6.14 3.62 11.84
C ASP A 145 -4.60 3.64 11.86
N PRO A 146 -3.95 4.01 12.99
CA PRO A 146 -2.49 4.15 13.02
C PRO A 146 -1.75 2.83 12.82
N ALA A 147 -2.38 1.69 13.09
CA ALA A 147 -1.75 0.39 12.88
C ALA A 147 -1.58 0.05 11.40
N GLN A 148 -2.32 0.72 10.51
CA GLN A 148 -2.18 0.55 9.06
C GLN A 148 -0.96 1.30 8.49
N VAL A 149 -0.20 2.03 9.32
CA VAL A 149 1.09 2.61 8.91
C VAL A 149 2.05 1.53 8.41
N VAL A 150 1.95 0.29 8.92
CA VAL A 150 2.80 -0.85 8.52
C VAL A 150 2.80 -1.05 7.00
N GLU A 151 1.67 -0.82 6.35
CA GLU A 151 1.46 -1.08 4.93
C GLU A 151 1.32 0.20 4.13
N SER A 152 0.66 1.20 4.72
CA SER A 152 0.47 2.52 4.12
C SER A 152 1.76 3.30 3.98
N SER A 153 2.82 2.91 4.71
CA SER A 153 4.16 3.50 4.57
C SER A 153 5.06 2.81 3.56
N THR A 154 4.60 1.75 2.89
CA THR A 154 5.38 1.17 1.79
C THR A 154 5.54 2.20 0.67
N CYS A 155 6.78 2.45 0.30
CA CYS A 155 7.15 3.55 -0.58
C CYS A 155 8.49 3.26 -1.25
N ILE A 156 8.57 3.57 -2.54
CA ILE A 156 9.84 3.74 -3.26
C ILE A 156 10.03 5.21 -3.59
N THR A 157 11.21 5.74 -3.25
CA THR A 157 11.64 7.08 -3.62
C THR A 157 12.70 6.99 -4.70
N THR A 158 12.46 7.64 -5.83
CA THR A 158 13.44 7.78 -6.91
C THR A 158 13.82 9.24 -7.07
N MET A 159 15.10 9.46 -7.37
CA MET A 159 15.65 10.77 -7.65
C MET A 159 16.50 10.68 -8.91
N SER A 160 16.34 11.64 -9.82
CA SER A 160 17.17 11.76 -11.01
C SER A 160 17.45 13.23 -11.31
N LYS A 161 18.57 13.48 -11.99
CA LYS A 161 18.93 14.80 -12.46
C LYS A 161 18.34 15.04 -13.84
N VAL A 162 17.63 16.14 -14.01
CA VAL A 162 17.07 16.58 -15.30
C VAL A 162 17.70 17.93 -15.63
N GLY A 163 18.68 17.93 -16.53
CA GLY A 163 19.54 19.11 -16.75
C GLY A 163 20.37 19.40 -15.49
N LYS A 164 20.07 20.50 -14.80
CA LYS A 164 20.67 20.85 -13.51
C LYS A 164 19.75 20.57 -12.32
N ASP A 165 18.46 20.38 -12.55
CA ASP A 165 17.43 20.31 -11.52
C ASP A 165 17.20 18.86 -11.05
N LEU A 166 16.56 18.72 -9.89
CA LEU A 166 16.24 17.43 -9.29
C LEU A 166 14.80 17.05 -9.63
N LEU A 167 14.60 15.89 -10.27
CA LEU A 167 13.31 15.20 -10.30
C LEU A 167 13.26 14.23 -9.12
N ILE A 168 12.25 14.37 -8.27
CA ILE A 168 11.96 13.43 -7.17
C ILE A 168 10.57 12.83 -7.39
N THR A 169 10.46 11.51 -7.21
CA THR A 169 9.20 10.77 -7.30
C THR A 169 9.05 9.87 -6.09
N VAL A 170 7.82 9.78 -5.57
CA VAL A 170 7.42 8.79 -4.56
C VAL A 170 6.27 7.96 -5.09
N THR A 171 6.37 6.64 -4.91
CA THR A 171 5.32 5.69 -5.30
C THR A 171 4.94 4.85 -4.09
N MET A 172 3.65 4.90 -3.74
CA MET A 172 3.08 4.26 -2.55
C MET A 172 1.90 3.39 -2.96
N PRO A 173 2.08 2.07 -3.13
CA PRO A 173 1.08 1.21 -3.76
C PRO A 173 -0.05 0.77 -2.82
N SER A 174 0.09 0.97 -1.50
CA SER A 174 -0.84 0.41 -0.53
C SER A 174 -1.29 1.36 0.59
N ILE A 175 -1.71 2.59 0.26
CA ILE A 175 -2.23 3.55 1.24
C ILE A 175 -3.66 3.17 1.62
N GLU A 176 -3.87 2.83 2.88
CA GLU A 176 -5.19 2.52 3.44
C GLU A 176 -5.76 3.73 4.16
N VAL A 177 -6.70 4.41 3.51
CA VAL A 177 -7.23 5.69 4.00
C VAL A 177 -8.72 5.78 3.68
N GLY A 178 -9.46 6.49 4.53
CA GLY A 178 -10.85 6.87 4.30
C GLY A 178 -11.19 8.19 4.99
N THR A 179 -12.19 8.90 4.47
CA THR A 179 -12.70 10.15 5.04
C THR A 179 -14.07 9.98 5.70
N VAL A 180 -14.64 8.77 5.59
CA VAL A 180 -15.85 8.34 6.29
C VAL A 180 -15.54 7.02 7.00
N GLY A 181 -16.03 6.87 8.24
CA GLY A 181 -15.78 5.70 9.09
C GLY A 181 -17.01 5.27 9.83
#